data_AF-A0A417C9U1-F1
#
_entry.id   AF-A0A417C9U1-F1
#
_cell.length_a   1.000
_cell.length_b   1.000
_cell.length_c   1.000
_cell.angle_alpha   90.00
_cell.angle_beta   90.00
_cell.angle_gamma   90.00
#
_symmetry.space_group_name_H-M   'P 1'
#
loop_
_entity.id
_entity.type
_entity.pdbx_description
1 polymer ?
#
loop_
_entity_poly.entity_id
_entity_poly.type
_entity_poly.pdbx_seq_one_letter_code
_entity_poly.pdbx_strand_id
1 'polypeptide(L)'
;MEKLTIFLAEINYQEFKNKEEIKELNIEERHLKIIFDILKNNLFATTDSHYYPVLFNTIKNKTSPKTCLKIKKLFLNDYFNISSNV
;
A
#
# COMPACT_ATOMS: atom_id res chain seq x y z
N MET A 1 7.61 10.74 2.36
CA MET A 1 8.13 9.35 2.31
C MET A 1 8.37 8.74 3.70
N GLU A 2 9.21 9.28 4.58
CA GLU A 2 9.44 8.71 5.95
C GLU A 2 8.14 8.47 6.77
N LYS A 3 7.16 9.38 6.64
CA LYS A 3 5.83 9.26 7.26
C LYS A 3 5.04 8.02 6.84
N LEU A 4 5.19 7.53 5.61
CA LEU A 4 4.47 6.36 5.10
C LEU A 4 5.00 5.07 5.73
N THR A 5 6.32 4.93 5.86
CA THR A 5 6.93 3.79 6.54
C THR A 5 6.57 3.75 8.01
N ILE A 6 6.60 4.90 8.71
CA ILE A 6 6.20 4.98 10.12
C ILE A 6 4.72 4.61 10.27
N PHE A 7 3.84 5.20 9.46
CA PHE A 7 2.43 4.85 9.43
C PHE A 7 2.19 3.35 9.18
N LEU A 8 2.77 2.79 8.12
CA LEU A 8 2.64 1.37 7.81
C LEU A 8 3.26 0.49 8.91
N ALA A 9 4.31 0.91 9.61
CA ALA A 9 4.90 0.16 10.71
C ALA A 9 3.99 0.10 11.94
N GLU A 10 3.20 1.14 12.19
CA GLU A 10 2.36 1.26 13.40
C GLU A 10 0.92 0.78 13.21
N ILE A 11 0.36 0.86 12.00
CA ILE A 11 -1.05 0.49 11.79
C ILE A 11 -1.29 -1.03 11.78
N ASN A 12 -2.46 -1.45 12.23
CA ASN A 12 -2.96 -2.82 12.03
C ASN A 12 -3.83 -2.94 10.76
N TYR A 13 -4.24 -4.16 10.42
CA TYR A 13 -5.04 -4.41 9.21
C TYR A 13 -6.40 -3.68 9.22
N GLN A 14 -7.07 -3.59 10.37
CA GLN A 14 -8.36 -2.91 10.46
C GLN A 14 -8.21 -1.41 10.21
N GLU A 15 -7.17 -0.79 10.77
CA GLU A 15 -6.86 0.61 10.52
C GLU A 15 -6.49 0.84 9.05
N PHE A 16 -5.64 -0.01 8.46
CA PHE A 16 -5.28 0.04 7.05
C PHE A 16 -6.51 -0.05 6.14
N LYS A 17 -7.35 -1.08 6.32
CA LYS A 17 -8.56 -1.29 5.53
C LYS A 17 -9.56 -0.14 5.68
N ASN A 18 -9.58 0.52 6.83
CA ASN A 18 -10.57 1.56 7.12
C ASN A 18 -10.24 2.94 6.54
N LYS A 19 -9.02 3.14 6.04
CA LYS A 19 -8.59 4.36 5.36
C LYS A 19 -9.43 4.63 4.12
N GLU A 20 -9.83 5.88 3.91
CA GLU A 20 -10.73 6.27 2.81
C GLU A 20 -10.09 5.96 1.46
N GLU A 21 -8.81 6.30 1.30
CA GLU A 21 -8.04 6.01 0.09
C GLU A 21 -7.96 4.50 -0.21
N ILE A 22 -7.97 3.65 0.82
CA ILE A 22 -7.97 2.19 0.66
C ILE A 22 -9.36 1.68 0.28
N LYS A 23 -10.42 2.21 0.88
CA LYS A 23 -11.82 1.88 0.54
C LYS A 23 -12.15 2.27 -0.90
N GLU A 24 -11.68 3.44 -1.35
CA GLU A 24 -11.89 3.94 -2.72
C GLU A 24 -11.31 3.02 -3.79
N LEU A 25 -10.25 2.27 -3.48
CA LEU A 25 -9.70 1.29 -4.42
C LEU A 25 -10.66 0.14 -4.70
N ASN A 26 -11.65 -0.12 -3.83
CA ASN A 26 -12.63 -1.21 -3.97
C ASN A 26 -11.92 -2.55 -4.29
N ILE A 27 -10.98 -2.94 -3.42
CA ILE A 27 -10.22 -4.18 -3.52
C ILE A 27 -10.89 -5.23 -2.62
N GLU A 28 -11.04 -6.45 -3.12
CA GLU A 28 -11.56 -7.58 -2.35
C GLU A 28 -10.72 -7.84 -1.08
N GLU A 29 -11.40 -8.13 0.03
CA GLU A 29 -10.80 -8.36 1.36
C GLU A 29 -9.57 -9.28 1.31
N ARG A 30 -9.67 -10.40 0.60
CA ARG A 30 -8.61 -11.40 0.47
C ARG A 30 -7.33 -10.79 -0.13
N HIS A 31 -7.48 -10.01 -1.19
CA HIS A 31 -6.34 -9.34 -1.82
C HIS A 31 -5.80 -8.22 -0.95
N LEU A 32 -6.67 -7.51 -0.23
CA LEU A 32 -6.25 -6.44 0.65
C LEU A 32 -5.39 -6.94 1.82
N LYS A 33 -5.72 -8.11 2.41
CA LYS A 33 -4.88 -8.77 3.43
C LYS A 33 -3.49 -9.09 2.89
N ILE A 34 -3.43 -9.72 1.71
CA ILE A 34 -2.16 -10.05 1.04
C ILE A 34 -1.32 -8.80 0.79
N ILE A 35 -1.94 -7.71 0.32
CA ILE A 35 -1.24 -6.44 0.12
C ILE A 35 -0.70 -5.91 1.43
N PHE A 36 -1.52 -5.86 2.48
CA PHE A 36 -1.11 -5.38 3.80
C PHE A 36 0.11 -6.16 4.32
N ASP A 37 0.08 -7.48 4.23
CA ASP A 37 1.19 -8.34 4.65
C ASP A 37 2.46 -8.07 3.82
N ILE A 38 2.34 -7.88 2.51
CA ILE A 38 3.48 -7.54 1.65
C ILE A 38 4.07 -6.19 2.07
N LEU A 39 3.25 -5.17 2.30
CA LEU A 39 3.71 -3.83 2.70
C LEU A 39 4.42 -3.87 4.07
N LYS A 40 3.81 -4.53 5.07
CA LYS A 40 4.37 -4.70 6.42
C LYS A 40 5.72 -5.42 6.41
N ASN A 41 5.89 -6.43 5.57
CA ASN A 41 7.13 -7.19 5.49
C ASN A 41 8.20 -6.52 4.62
N ASN A 42 7.86 -5.46 3.89
CA ASN A 42 8.75 -4.79 2.94
C ASN A 42 8.73 -3.27 3.13
N LEU A 43 8.72 -2.79 4.38
CA LEU A 43 8.60 -1.36 4.72
C LEU A 43 9.57 -0.47 3.92
N PHE A 44 10.84 -0.87 3.80
CA PHE A 44 11.83 -0.12 3.02
C PHE A 44 11.44 0.06 1.55
N ALA A 45 10.84 -0.97 0.94
CA ALA A 45 10.39 -0.92 -0.45
C ALA A 45 9.17 -0.03 -0.65
N THR A 46 8.50 0.39 0.43
CA THR A 46 7.37 1.33 0.40
C THR A 46 7.80 2.80 0.41
N THR A 47 9.07 3.08 0.73
CA THR A 47 9.61 4.46 0.85
C THR A 47 10.70 4.83 -0.12
N ASP A 48 11.19 3.89 -0.90
CA ASP A 48 12.17 4.16 -1.94
C ASP A 48 11.66 3.62 -3.27
N SER A 49 11.44 4.55 -4.20
CA SER A 49 10.88 4.27 -5.52
C SER A 49 11.78 3.35 -6.35
N HIS A 50 13.07 3.23 -6.01
CA HIS A 50 13.97 2.24 -6.59
C HIS A 50 13.44 0.80 -6.44
N TYR A 51 12.75 0.50 -5.34
CA TYR A 51 12.22 -0.85 -5.06
C TYR A 51 10.78 -1.06 -5.52
N TYR A 52 10.09 -0.03 -6.01
CA TYR A 52 8.72 -0.13 -6.49
C TYR A 52 8.51 -1.22 -7.56
N PRO A 53 9.41 -1.41 -8.55
CA PRO A 53 9.26 -2.49 -9.52
C PRO A 53 9.15 -3.88 -8.86
N VAL A 54 9.98 -4.15 -7.84
CA VAL A 54 10.01 -5.42 -7.11
C VAL A 54 8.77 -5.56 -6.23
N LEU A 55 8.40 -4.51 -5.49
CA LEU A 55 7.20 -4.47 -4.66
C LEU A 55 5.95 -4.77 -5.48
N PHE A 56 5.79 -4.09 -6.61
CA PHE A 56 4.61 -4.24 -7.45
C PHE A 56 4.57 -5.56 -8.22
N ASN A 57 5.73 -6.12 -8.60
CA ASN A 57 5.79 -7.47 -9.13
C ASN A 57 5.33 -8.50 -8.08
N THR A 58 5.74 -8.34 -6.83
CA THR A 58 5.32 -9.21 -5.73
C THR A 58 3.79 -9.14 -5.53
N ILE A 59 3.23 -7.93 -5.46
CA ILE A 59 1.78 -7.72 -5.32
C ILE A 59 1.03 -8.31 -6.52
N LYS A 60 1.50 -8.08 -7.75
CA LYS A 60 0.90 -8.63 -8.98
C LYS A 60 0.83 -10.16 -8.94
N ASN A 61 1.92 -10.80 -8.54
CA ASN A 61 2.03 -12.26 -8.51
C ASN A 61 1.20 -12.91 -7.40
N LYS A 62 0.99 -12.21 -6.28
CA LYS A 62 0.23 -12.72 -5.12
C LYS A 62 -1.25 -12.33 -5.12
N THR A 63 -1.67 -11.40 -5.99
CA THR A 63 -3.06 -10.94 -6.11
C THR A 63 -3.56 -11.08 -7.54
N SER A 64 -3.56 -9.99 -8.31
CA SER A 64 -3.85 -9.96 -9.74
C SER A 64 -3.23 -8.72 -10.40
N PRO A 65 -3.08 -8.69 -11.74
CA PRO A 65 -2.68 -7.48 -12.45
C PRO A 65 -3.61 -6.29 -12.19
N LYS A 66 -4.93 -6.52 -12.16
CA LYS A 66 -5.94 -5.48 -11.91
C LYS A 66 -5.82 -4.90 -10.50
N THR A 67 -5.61 -5.75 -9.49
CA THR A 67 -5.40 -5.33 -8.10
C THR A 67 -4.10 -4.55 -7.95
N CYS A 68 -3.01 -5.03 -8.55
CA CYS A 68 -1.71 -4.36 -8.51
C CYS A 68 -1.79 -2.93 -9.09
N LEU A 69 -2.50 -2.74 -10.21
CA LEU A 69 -2.71 -1.41 -10.78
C LEU A 69 -3.46 -0.46 -9.85
N LYS A 70 -4.45 -0.94 -9.10
CA LYS A 70 -5.18 -0.13 -8.11
C LYS A 70 -4.25 0.37 -7.01
N ILE A 71 -3.43 -0.52 -6.44
CA ILE A 71 -2.47 -0.14 -5.39
C ILE A 71 -1.38 0.78 -5.92
N LYS A 72 -0.85 0.54 -7.12
CA LYS A 72 0.15 1.41 -7.76
C LYS A 72 -0.29 2.88 -7.76
N LYS A 73 -1.58 3.17 -7.97
CA LYS A 73 -2.10 4.54 -7.97
C LYS A 73 -1.84 5.26 -6.65
N LEU A 74 -1.90 4.58 -5.49
CA LEU A 74 -1.65 5.21 -4.19
C LEU A 74 -0.20 5.68 -4.02
N PHE A 75 0.75 4.95 -4.61
CA PHE A 75 2.18 5.26 -4.53
C PHE A 75 2.64 6.29 -5.57
N LEU A 76 1.88 6.43 -6.66
CA LEU A 76 2.22 7.32 -7.77
C LEU A 76 1.49 8.68 -7.72
N ASN A 77 0.30 8.74 -7.11
CA ASN A 77 -0.52 9.96 -7.07
C ASN A 77 -0.39 10.77 -5.76
N ASP A 78 0.73 10.66 -5.03
CA ASP A 78 0.93 11.39 -3.76
C ASP A 78 -0.18 11.19 -2.68
N TYR A 79 -1.11 10.23 -2.83
CA TYR A 79 -2.19 9.99 -1.86
C TYR A 79 -1.66 9.73 -0.44
N PHE A 80 -0.50 9.09 -0.33
CA PHE A 80 0.18 8.90 0.96
C PHE A 80 1.09 10.07 1.39
N ASN A 81 1.34 11.05 0.53
CA ASN A 81 2.00 12.31 0.89
C ASN A 81 1.01 13.36 1.45
N ILE A 82 -0.31 13.11 1.37
CA ILE A 82 -1.35 14.06 1.81
C ILE A 82 -2.26 13.43 2.88
N SER A 83 -1.73 13.24 4.07
CA SER A 83 -2.49 13.45 5.32
C SER A 83 -1.55 13.98 6.41
N SER A 84 -0.80 15.02 6.05
CA SER A 84 -0.25 15.97 7.01
C SER A 84 -1.31 17.06 7.22
N ASN A 85 -2.36 16.76 7.97
CA ASN A 85 -3.20 17.77 8.61
C ASN A 85 -3.55 17.25 10.01
N VAL A 86 -2.50 17.15 10.83
CA VAL A 86 -2.52 17.46 12.27
C VAL A 86 -1.28 18.31 12.53
#